data_AF-A4HE02-F1
#
_entry.id   AF-A4HE02-F1
#
_cell.length_a   1.000
_cell.length_b   1.000
_cell.length_c   1.000
_cell.angle_alpha   90.00
_cell.angle_beta   90.00
_cell.angle_gamma   90.00
#
_symmetry.space_group_name_H-M   'P 1'
#
loop_
_entity.id
_entity.type
_entity.pdbx_description
1 polymer ?
#
loop_
_entity_poly.entity_id
_entity_poly.type
_entity_poly.pdbx_seq_one_letter_code
_entity_poly.pdbx_strand_id
1 'polypeptide(L)'
;MTDEQKKAASLEQRWQNALLEEQRLNDLEQRVSRDEVAATELGQLPNFPRKFLCIHPLVYHSISVVPEHRQLFVKMAFWDWVAVCILLVANCVVAIGVTSAPIRSNVAVNHDINKVLNGVLAILYLIGIPLSFLLWYWRIYRGCSTGRPPQHILALCGLFIALAQAIFALVGSESYGVCGIILAKWIQETRATGVVVPVAVIAVLWAVQAVFTCYMITKMFIFYRRDLAARRAARRHGINVVG
;
A
#
# COMPACT_ATOMS: atom_id res chain seq x y z
N MET A 1 42.85 9.75 40.70
CA MET A 1 41.41 9.46 40.85
C MET A 1 41.26 8.06 41.38
N THR A 2 40.68 7.90 42.56
CA THR A 2 40.27 6.61 43.13
C THR A 2 39.12 6.02 42.31
N ASP A 3 38.99 4.69 42.24
CA ASP A 3 37.93 4.02 41.47
C ASP A 3 36.52 4.44 41.90
N GLU A 4 36.35 4.77 43.19
CA GLU A 4 35.14 5.38 43.76
C GLU A 4 34.76 6.70 43.05
N GLN A 5 35.75 7.56 42.75
CA GLN A 5 35.51 8.84 42.07
C GLN A 5 35.12 8.66 40.60
N LYS A 6 35.67 7.65 39.93
CA LYS A 6 35.28 7.30 38.55
C LYS A 6 33.86 6.73 38.49
N LYS A 7 33.49 5.88 39.45
CA LYS A 7 32.13 5.37 39.59
C LYS A 7 31.13 6.51 39.82
N ALA A 8 31.43 7.41 40.77
CA ALA A 8 30.60 8.59 41.03
C ALA A 8 30.44 9.48 39.78
N ALA A 9 31.52 9.77 39.06
CA ALA A 9 31.48 10.55 37.83
C ALA A 9 30.64 9.87 36.72
N SER A 10 30.75 8.54 36.58
CA SER A 10 29.95 7.79 35.60
C SER A 10 28.46 7.73 35.94
N LEU A 11 28.11 7.70 37.23
CA LEU A 11 26.73 7.74 37.71
C LEU A 11 26.11 9.12 37.47
N GLU A 12 26.86 10.18 37.76
CA GLU A 12 26.44 11.56 37.51
C GLU A 12 26.17 11.79 36.02
N GLN A 13 27.05 11.29 35.15
CA GLN A 13 26.89 11.42 33.70
C GLN A 13 25.65 10.65 33.18
N ARG A 14 25.35 9.48 33.75
CA ARG A 14 24.13 8.73 33.41
C ARG A 14 22.88 9.45 33.89
N TRP A 15 22.92 10.05 35.07
CA TRP A 15 21.81 10.82 35.63
C TRP A 15 21.49 12.04 34.77
N GLN A 16 22.51 12.79 34.34
CA GLN A 16 22.35 13.93 33.43
C GLN A 16 21.78 13.52 32.06
N ASN A 17 22.23 12.40 31.50
CA ASN A 17 21.68 11.88 30.25
C ASN A 17 20.21 11.46 30.39
N ALA A 18 19.84 10.81 31.49
CA ALA A 18 18.45 10.43 31.75
C ALA A 18 17.54 11.68 31.87
N LEU A 19 18.01 12.72 32.55
CA LEU A 19 17.29 13.98 32.72
C LEU A 19 17.04 14.71 31.39
N LEU A 20 18.04 14.70 30.49
CA LEU A 20 17.90 15.26 29.14
C LEU A 20 16.94 14.43 28.28
N GLU A 21 16.95 13.11 28.42
CA GLU A 21 16.04 12.22 27.69
C GLU A 21 14.60 12.39 28.17
N GLU A 22 14.36 12.50 29.48
CA GLU A 22 13.04 12.82 30.04
C GLU A 22 12.51 14.17 29.54
N GLN A 23 13.34 15.22 29.54
CA GLN A 23 12.94 16.53 28.99
C GLN A 23 12.58 16.43 27.52
N ARG A 24 13.39 15.72 26.72
CA ARG A 24 13.12 15.50 25.30
C ARG A 24 11.82 14.72 25.07
N LEU A 25 11.54 13.70 25.89
CA LEU A 25 10.32 12.92 25.80
C LEU A 25 9.10 13.75 26.17
N ASN A 26 9.19 14.57 27.22
CA ASN A 26 8.10 15.44 27.67
C ASN A 26 7.77 16.52 26.63
N ASP A 27 8.79 17.10 25.99
CA ASP A 27 8.61 18.02 24.87
C ASP A 27 7.93 17.37 23.66
N LEU A 28 8.26 16.11 23.37
CA LEU A 28 7.61 15.34 22.30
C LEU A 28 6.16 15.01 22.67
N GLU A 29 5.90 14.61 23.90
CA GLU A 29 4.56 14.29 24.39
C GLU A 29 3.65 15.53 24.38
N GLN A 30 4.14 16.68 24.83
CA GLN A 30 3.39 17.93 24.74
C GLN A 30 3.11 18.37 23.29
N ARG A 31 4.01 18.06 22.34
CA ARG A 31 3.76 18.33 20.91
C ARG A 31 2.67 17.41 20.38
N VAL A 32 2.75 16.12 20.69
CA VAL A 32 1.75 15.12 20.29
C VAL A 32 0.38 15.47 20.88
N SER A 33 0.32 15.80 22.17
CA SER A 33 -0.91 16.19 22.84
C SER A 33 -1.51 17.47 22.24
N ARG A 34 -0.70 18.48 21.92
CA ARG A 34 -1.18 19.69 21.22
C ARG A 34 -1.70 19.38 19.83
N ASP A 35 -1.01 18.53 19.08
CA ASP A 35 -1.46 18.09 17.76
C ASP A 35 -2.77 17.28 17.84
N GLU A 36 -2.95 16.44 18.86
CA GLU A 36 -4.18 15.68 19.10
C GLU A 36 -5.36 16.56 19.50
N VAL A 37 -5.14 17.56 20.37
CA VAL A 37 -6.16 18.53 20.76
C VAL A 37 -6.56 19.38 19.56
N ALA A 38 -5.60 19.89 18.79
CA ALA A 38 -5.87 20.64 17.57
C ALA A 38 -6.62 19.80 16.53
N ALA A 39 -6.25 18.53 16.36
CA ALA A 39 -6.98 17.61 15.46
C ALA A 39 -8.42 17.36 15.95
N THR A 40 -8.64 17.27 17.26
CA THR A 40 -9.96 17.08 17.85
C THR A 40 -10.84 18.34 17.70
N GLU A 41 -10.27 19.53 17.93
CA GLU A 41 -10.94 20.82 17.73
C GLU A 41 -11.30 21.09 16.26
N LEU A 42 -10.47 20.62 15.32
CA LEU A 42 -10.73 20.68 13.88
C LEU A 42 -11.71 19.58 13.39
N GLY A 43 -12.24 18.74 14.28
CA GLY A 43 -13.14 17.63 13.91
C GLY A 43 -12.45 16.52 13.10
N GLN A 44 -11.11 16.46 13.13
CA GLN A 44 -10.29 15.51 12.39
C GLN A 44 -10.08 14.20 13.17
N LEU A 45 -11.17 13.62 13.69
CA LEU A 45 -11.12 12.32 14.35
C LEU A 45 -10.70 11.25 13.32
N PRO A 46 -9.77 10.35 13.67
CA PRO A 46 -9.30 9.34 12.74
C PRO A 46 -10.45 8.42 12.30
N ASN A 47 -10.47 8.04 11.01
CA ASN A 47 -11.63 7.37 10.38
C ASN A 47 -11.94 5.98 10.97
N PHE A 48 -11.03 5.38 11.72
CA PHE A 48 -11.20 4.04 12.28
C PHE A 48 -11.49 4.09 13.78
N PRO A 49 -12.48 3.32 14.28
CA PRO A 49 -12.82 3.30 15.70
C PRO A 49 -11.65 2.74 16.51
N ARG A 50 -11.25 3.48 17.56
CA ARG A 50 -10.10 3.20 18.44
C ARG A 50 -10.08 1.78 19.06
N LYS A 51 -11.23 1.09 19.10
CA LYS A 51 -11.42 -0.16 19.86
C LYS A 51 -11.29 -1.44 19.04
N PHE A 52 -11.29 -1.40 17.72
CA PHE A 52 -11.49 -2.63 16.94
C PHE A 52 -10.22 -3.49 16.76
N LEU A 53 -9.03 -2.96 17.05
CA LEU A 53 -7.77 -3.69 16.75
C LEU A 53 -6.60 -3.47 17.73
N CYS A 54 -6.75 -2.77 18.86
CA CYS A 54 -5.62 -2.35 19.73
C CYS A 54 -4.48 -1.61 18.99
N ILE A 55 -4.71 -1.19 17.75
CA ILE A 55 -3.84 -0.35 16.96
C ILE A 55 -4.42 1.06 17.07
N HIS A 56 -3.64 2.02 17.55
CA HIS A 56 -4.05 3.42 17.57
C HIS A 56 -4.41 3.83 16.13
N PRO A 57 -5.62 4.36 15.87
CA PRO A 57 -6.04 4.63 14.50
C PRO A 57 -5.15 5.75 13.93
N LEU A 58 -4.18 5.33 13.12
CA LEU A 58 -3.02 6.13 12.70
C LEU A 58 -3.36 7.10 11.54
N VAL A 59 -4.60 7.04 11.03
CA VAL A 59 -4.95 7.62 9.73
C VAL A 59 -6.25 8.43 9.82
N TYR A 60 -6.09 9.75 9.78
CA TYR A 60 -7.14 10.66 9.32
C TYR A 60 -7.06 10.78 7.80
N HIS A 61 -8.14 10.42 7.11
CA HIS A 61 -8.24 10.53 5.66
C HIS A 61 -9.46 11.38 5.31
N SER A 62 -9.20 12.60 4.84
CA SER A 62 -10.23 13.48 4.31
C SER A 62 -9.80 14.01 2.96
N ILE A 63 -10.64 13.79 1.95
CA ILE A 63 -10.40 14.26 0.59
C ILE A 63 -10.49 15.80 0.52
N SER A 64 -11.20 16.45 1.45
CA SER A 64 -11.31 17.92 1.49
C SER A 64 -10.01 18.62 1.85
N VAL A 65 -9.06 17.93 2.51
CA VAL A 65 -7.74 18.48 2.88
C VAL A 65 -6.81 18.60 1.67
N VAL A 66 -7.08 17.83 0.61
CA VAL A 66 -6.27 17.86 -0.61
C VAL A 66 -6.68 19.08 -1.45
N PRO A 67 -5.73 19.83 -2.06
CA PRO A 67 -6.06 20.92 -2.96
C PRO A 67 -7.00 20.49 -4.09
N GLU A 68 -8.01 21.30 -4.43
CA GLU A 68 -9.11 20.94 -5.36
C GLU A 68 -8.62 20.32 -6.67
N HIS A 69 -7.55 20.86 -7.26
CA HIS A 69 -6.97 20.36 -8.51
C HIS A 69 -6.41 18.93 -8.43
N ARG A 70 -6.13 18.40 -7.23
CA ARG A 70 -5.64 17.03 -6.97
C ARG A 70 -6.71 16.12 -6.38
N GLN A 71 -7.83 16.66 -5.90
CA GLN A 71 -8.87 15.86 -5.25
C GLN A 71 -9.43 14.78 -6.18
N LEU A 72 -9.66 15.11 -7.46
CA LEU A 72 -10.15 14.13 -8.43
C LEU A 72 -9.19 12.94 -8.59
N PHE A 73 -7.89 13.20 -8.61
CA PHE A 73 -6.87 12.15 -8.71
C PHE A 73 -6.83 11.26 -7.47
N VAL A 74 -6.93 11.84 -6.27
CA VAL A 74 -7.00 11.07 -5.02
C VAL A 74 -8.28 10.23 -4.95
N LYS A 75 -9.42 10.78 -5.41
CA LYS A 75 -10.68 10.02 -5.54
C LYS A 75 -10.54 8.84 -6.48
N MET A 76 -9.92 9.03 -7.65
CA MET A 76 -9.61 7.95 -8.58
C MET A 76 -8.71 6.89 -7.94
N ALA A 77 -7.66 7.31 -7.21
CA ALA A 77 -6.78 6.40 -6.48
C ALA A 77 -7.50 5.57 -5.42
N PHE A 78 -8.49 6.17 -4.74
CA PHE A 78 -9.28 5.48 -3.73
C PHE A 78 -10.15 4.38 -4.36
N TRP A 79 -10.88 4.71 -5.42
CA TRP A 79 -11.70 3.73 -6.13
C TRP A 79 -10.87 2.63 -6.79
N ASP A 80 -9.69 2.97 -7.30
CA ASP A 80 -8.73 1.99 -7.81
C ASP A 80 -8.24 1.05 -6.69
N TRP A 81 -7.93 1.58 -5.50
CA TRP A 81 -7.58 0.74 -4.36
C TRP A 81 -8.73 -0.20 -3.96
N VAL A 82 -9.97 0.29 -3.94
CA VAL A 82 -11.15 -0.55 -3.69
C VAL A 82 -11.28 -1.63 -4.77
N ALA A 83 -11.06 -1.29 -6.04
CA ALA A 83 -11.07 -2.25 -7.14
C ALA A 83 -10.00 -3.34 -6.95
N VAL A 84 -8.78 -2.99 -6.54
CA VAL A 84 -7.72 -3.94 -6.19
C VAL A 84 -8.13 -4.86 -5.04
N CYS A 85 -8.81 -4.33 -4.01
CA CYS A 85 -9.30 -5.15 -2.90
C CYS A 85 -10.32 -6.19 -3.39
N ILE A 86 -11.29 -5.76 -4.19
CA ILE A 86 -12.30 -6.64 -4.78
C ILE A 86 -11.64 -7.68 -5.70
N LEU A 87 -10.68 -7.26 -6.52
CA LEU A 87 -9.96 -8.13 -7.44
C LEU A 87 -9.14 -9.20 -6.70
N LEU A 88 -8.47 -8.85 -5.59
CA LEU A 88 -7.75 -9.82 -4.76
C LEU A 88 -8.68 -10.85 -4.11
N VAL A 89 -9.84 -10.43 -3.62
CA VAL A 89 -10.85 -11.33 -3.06
C VAL A 89 -11.42 -12.25 -4.14
N ALA A 90 -11.81 -11.70 -5.29
CA ALA A 90 -12.30 -12.47 -6.43
C ALA A 90 -11.26 -13.47 -6.92
N ASN A 91 -9.99 -13.05 -7.03
CA ASN A 91 -8.86 -13.92 -7.36
C ASN A 91 -8.73 -15.08 -6.37
N CYS A 92 -8.83 -14.82 -5.07
CA CYS A 92 -8.75 -15.86 -4.05
C CYS A 92 -9.88 -16.90 -4.21
N VAL A 93 -11.12 -16.45 -4.36
CA VAL A 93 -12.29 -17.33 -4.53
C VAL A 93 -12.16 -18.19 -5.78
N VAL A 94 -11.79 -17.59 -6.93
CA VAL A 94 -11.66 -18.33 -8.18
C VAL A 94 -10.45 -19.27 -8.15
N ALA A 95 -9.31 -18.84 -7.63
CA ALA A 95 -8.12 -19.69 -7.50
C ALA A 95 -8.40 -20.94 -6.66
N ILE A 96 -9.14 -20.80 -5.55
CA ILE A 96 -9.56 -21.95 -4.74
C ILE A 96 -10.58 -22.80 -5.51
N GLY A 97 -11.61 -22.19 -6.09
CA GLY A 97 -12.68 -22.92 -6.79
C GLY A 97 -12.20 -23.76 -7.97
N VAL A 98 -11.21 -23.26 -8.73
CA VAL A 98 -10.59 -23.98 -9.84
C VAL A 98 -9.94 -25.29 -9.38
N THR A 99 -9.33 -25.33 -8.20
CA THR A 99 -8.67 -26.54 -7.69
C THR A 99 -9.63 -27.69 -7.36
N SER A 100 -10.92 -27.36 -7.17
CA SER A 100 -12.00 -28.31 -6.91
C SER A 100 -12.70 -28.80 -8.19
N ALA A 101 -12.38 -28.23 -9.36
CA ALA A 101 -13.02 -28.60 -10.62
C ALA A 101 -12.64 -30.00 -11.11
N PRO A 102 -13.59 -30.79 -11.63
CA PRO A 102 -13.32 -32.12 -12.16
C PRO A 102 -12.46 -32.08 -13.42
N ILE A 103 -11.58 -33.06 -13.55
CA ILE A 103 -10.71 -33.27 -14.71
C ILE A 103 -11.55 -33.83 -15.86
N ARG A 104 -11.24 -33.40 -17.09
CA ARG A 104 -11.92 -33.93 -18.28
C ARG A 104 -11.54 -35.41 -18.47
N SER A 105 -12.52 -36.29 -18.64
CA SER A 105 -12.37 -37.75 -18.60
C SER A 105 -11.42 -38.37 -19.63
N ASN A 106 -10.97 -37.61 -20.64
CA ASN A 106 -10.14 -38.09 -21.76
C ASN A 106 -8.76 -37.42 -21.84
N VAL A 107 -8.29 -36.75 -20.78
CA VAL A 107 -6.99 -36.05 -20.78
C VAL A 107 -6.07 -36.65 -19.74
N ALA A 108 -4.90 -37.14 -20.18
CA ALA A 108 -3.83 -37.56 -19.29
C ALA A 108 -3.11 -36.32 -18.74
N VAL A 109 -3.24 -36.09 -17.44
CA VAL A 109 -2.61 -34.95 -16.76
C VAL A 109 -1.21 -35.36 -16.30
N ASN A 110 -0.18 -34.89 -17.01
CA ASN A 110 1.22 -35.21 -16.67
C ASN A 110 1.72 -34.48 -15.42
N HIS A 111 1.11 -33.34 -15.07
CA HIS A 111 1.39 -32.56 -13.86
C HIS A 111 0.11 -31.87 -13.41
N ASP A 112 -0.28 -32.06 -12.16
CA ASP A 112 -1.51 -31.52 -11.59
C ASP A 112 -1.17 -30.41 -10.57
N ILE A 113 -2.02 -29.39 -10.48
CA ILE A 113 -1.81 -28.25 -9.57
C ILE A 113 -1.77 -28.74 -8.12
N ASN A 114 -0.77 -28.29 -7.37
CA ASN A 114 -0.71 -28.51 -5.93
C ASN A 114 -1.81 -27.70 -5.23
N LYS A 115 -2.94 -28.35 -4.96
CA LYS A 115 -4.16 -27.73 -4.41
C LYS A 115 -3.90 -26.98 -3.10
N VAL A 116 -3.09 -27.56 -2.22
CA VAL A 116 -2.76 -26.98 -0.90
C VAL A 116 -1.93 -25.72 -1.09
N LEU A 117 -0.87 -25.79 -1.91
CA LEU A 117 -0.01 -24.64 -2.18
C LEU A 117 -0.78 -23.49 -2.82
N ASN A 118 -1.61 -23.79 -3.83
CA ASN A 118 -2.41 -22.80 -4.54
C ASN A 118 -3.41 -22.10 -3.61
N GLY A 119 -4.11 -22.85 -2.76
CA GLY A 119 -5.06 -22.29 -1.79
C GLY A 119 -4.39 -21.43 -0.71
N VAL A 120 -3.26 -21.90 -0.16
CA VAL A 120 -2.51 -21.13 0.85
C VAL A 120 -1.97 -19.82 0.26
N LEU A 121 -1.41 -19.85 -0.96
CA LEU A 121 -0.91 -18.64 -1.62
C LEU A 121 -2.04 -17.67 -1.98
N ALA A 122 -3.18 -18.16 -2.45
CA ALA A 122 -4.35 -17.35 -2.74
C ALA A 122 -4.84 -16.59 -1.49
N ILE A 123 -4.86 -17.24 -0.33
CA ILE A 123 -5.19 -16.61 0.96
C ILE A 123 -4.09 -15.62 1.38
N LEU A 124 -2.82 -15.99 1.20
CA LEU A 124 -1.68 -15.14 1.56
C LEU A 124 -1.73 -13.79 0.82
N TYR A 125 -2.16 -13.77 -0.44
CA TYR A 125 -2.32 -12.52 -1.20
C TYR A 125 -3.39 -11.58 -0.65
N LEU A 126 -4.30 -12.02 0.22
CA LEU A 126 -5.24 -11.13 0.90
C LEU A 126 -4.53 -10.19 1.89
N ILE A 127 -3.36 -10.57 2.42
CA ILE A 127 -2.48 -9.67 3.19
C ILE A 127 -1.98 -8.51 2.30
N GLY A 128 -2.03 -8.68 0.98
CA GLY A 128 -1.81 -7.61 0.01
C GLY A 128 -2.80 -6.45 0.13
N ILE A 129 -3.98 -6.63 0.72
CA ILE A 129 -4.97 -5.55 0.91
C ILE A 129 -4.43 -4.44 1.84
N PRO A 130 -4.09 -4.72 3.13
CA PRO A 130 -3.53 -3.69 3.99
C PRO A 130 -2.16 -3.20 3.51
N LEU A 131 -1.36 -4.07 2.88
CA LEU A 131 -0.07 -3.67 2.34
C LEU A 131 -0.23 -2.68 1.19
N SER A 132 -1.14 -2.93 0.26
CA SER A 132 -1.42 -2.04 -0.88
C SER A 132 -1.89 -0.66 -0.41
N PHE A 133 -2.72 -0.61 0.63
CA PHE A 133 -3.16 0.64 1.25
C PHE A 133 -1.97 1.47 1.74
N LEU A 134 -1.07 0.87 2.52
CA LEU A 134 0.07 1.58 3.11
C LEU A 134 1.17 1.91 2.10
N LEU A 135 1.38 1.03 1.13
CA LEU A 135 2.52 1.05 0.23
C LEU A 135 2.33 2.07 -0.89
N TRP A 136 1.14 2.17 -1.48
CA TRP A 136 0.89 3.09 -2.58
C TRP A 136 -0.24 4.09 -2.31
N TYR A 137 -1.44 3.65 -1.92
CA TYR A 137 -2.59 4.56 -1.77
C TYR A 137 -2.32 5.67 -0.74
N TRP A 138 -1.88 5.29 0.46
CA TRP A 138 -1.56 6.23 1.53
C TRP A 138 -0.44 7.19 1.16
N ARG A 139 0.56 6.70 0.42
CA ARG A 139 1.68 7.51 -0.07
C ARG A 139 1.22 8.51 -1.13
N ILE A 140 0.29 8.13 -2.01
CA ILE A 140 -0.33 9.05 -2.98
C ILE A 140 -1.11 10.14 -2.23
N TYR A 141 -1.96 9.76 -1.27
CA TYR A 141 -2.73 10.72 -0.48
C TYR A 141 -1.81 11.72 0.22
N ARG A 142 -0.79 11.23 0.94
CA ARG A 142 0.19 12.09 1.64
C ARG A 142 0.95 13.00 0.67
N GLY A 143 1.42 12.47 -0.46
CA GLY A 143 2.10 13.26 -1.50
C GLY A 143 1.21 14.37 -2.06
N CYS A 144 -0.05 14.05 -2.36
CA CYS A 144 -1.00 15.04 -2.89
C CYS A 144 -1.42 16.10 -1.86
N SER A 145 -1.51 15.72 -0.57
CA SER A 145 -1.87 16.64 0.52
C SER A 145 -0.72 17.58 0.92
N THR A 146 0.52 17.08 1.02
CA THR A 146 1.65 17.90 1.51
C THR A 146 2.50 18.53 0.41
N GLY A 147 2.41 18.05 -0.84
CA GLY A 147 3.23 18.53 -1.96
C GLY A 147 4.75 18.37 -1.73
N ARG A 148 5.16 17.46 -0.84
CA ARG A 148 6.59 17.25 -0.48
C ARG A 148 7.24 16.26 -1.45
N PRO A 149 8.35 16.63 -2.13
CA PRO A 149 9.07 15.77 -3.08
C PRO A 149 9.39 14.36 -2.57
N PRO A 150 9.87 14.14 -1.33
CA PRO A 150 10.17 12.77 -0.88
C PRO A 150 8.92 11.90 -0.80
N GLN A 151 7.75 12.47 -0.50
CA GLN A 151 6.50 11.71 -0.43
C GLN A 151 6.03 11.27 -1.82
N HIS A 152 6.24 12.10 -2.84
CA HIS A 152 5.97 11.72 -4.23
C HIS A 152 6.87 10.59 -4.71
N ILE A 153 8.16 10.61 -4.36
CA ILE A 153 9.09 9.53 -4.72
C ILE A 153 8.66 8.22 -4.06
N LEU A 154 8.34 8.24 -2.77
CA LEU A 154 7.86 7.04 -2.07
C LEU A 154 6.56 6.49 -2.69
N ALA A 155 5.65 7.36 -3.10
CA ALA A 155 4.44 6.95 -3.79
C ALA A 155 4.71 6.34 -5.17
N LEU A 156 5.67 6.88 -5.93
CA LEU A 156 6.11 6.31 -7.20
C LEU A 156 6.74 4.93 -7.00
N CYS A 157 7.64 4.77 -6.04
CA CYS A 157 8.20 3.46 -5.70
C CYS A 157 7.09 2.46 -5.34
N GLY A 158 6.09 2.90 -4.56
CA GLY A 158 4.94 2.07 -4.21
C GLY A 158 4.12 1.65 -5.45
N LEU A 159 3.87 2.58 -6.37
CA LEU A 159 3.17 2.30 -7.62
C LEU A 159 3.96 1.36 -8.54
N PHE A 160 5.30 1.44 -8.59
CA PHE A 160 6.11 0.50 -9.35
C PHE A 160 6.03 -0.93 -8.80
N ILE A 161 6.03 -1.08 -7.47
CA ILE A 161 5.82 -2.38 -6.83
C ILE A 161 4.41 -2.91 -7.15
N ALA A 162 3.39 -2.05 -7.10
CA ALA A 162 2.03 -2.43 -7.46
C ALA A 162 1.92 -2.86 -8.94
N LEU A 163 2.62 -2.16 -9.84
CA LEU A 163 2.68 -2.53 -11.26
C LEU A 163 3.38 -3.88 -11.46
N ALA A 164 4.52 -4.10 -10.80
CA ALA A 164 5.23 -5.38 -10.86
C ALA A 164 4.34 -6.53 -10.37
N GLN A 165 3.58 -6.31 -9.30
CA GLN A 165 2.63 -7.30 -8.79
C GLN A 165 1.47 -7.54 -9.77
N ALA A 166 0.93 -6.51 -10.40
CA ALA A 166 -0.13 -6.67 -11.41
C ALA A 166 0.36 -7.47 -12.63
N ILE A 167 1.59 -7.22 -13.08
CA ILE A 167 2.22 -8.00 -14.17
C ILE A 167 2.47 -9.45 -13.73
N PHE A 168 2.97 -9.66 -12.52
CA PHE A 168 3.17 -11.00 -11.97
C PHE A 168 1.84 -11.79 -11.88
N ALA A 169 0.77 -11.15 -11.39
CA ALA A 169 -0.56 -11.76 -11.31
C ALA A 169 -1.17 -12.03 -12.69
N LEU A 170 -0.92 -11.16 -13.67
CA LEU A 170 -1.37 -11.35 -15.06
C LEU A 170 -0.69 -12.55 -15.73
N VAL A 171 0.63 -12.69 -15.57
CA VAL A 171 1.38 -13.84 -16.12
C VAL A 171 0.98 -15.12 -15.39
N GLY A 172 0.99 -15.08 -14.06
CA GLY A 172 0.48 -16.08 -13.12
C GLY A 172 0.75 -17.55 -13.48
N SER A 173 1.79 -18.14 -12.88
CA SER A 173 2.11 -19.56 -13.07
C SER A 173 1.13 -20.49 -12.33
N GLU A 174 1.05 -21.75 -12.80
CA GLU A 174 0.01 -22.74 -12.52
C GLU A 174 -0.24 -23.02 -11.03
N SER A 175 0.77 -22.89 -10.16
CA SER A 175 0.68 -23.23 -8.73
C SER A 175 0.82 -22.05 -7.77
N TYR A 176 0.78 -20.81 -8.28
CA TYR A 176 1.09 -19.63 -7.48
C TYR A 176 -0.12 -18.98 -6.79
N GLY A 177 -1.35 -19.47 -6.92
CA GLY A 177 -2.52 -18.87 -6.27
C GLY A 177 -3.06 -17.61 -6.98
N VAL A 178 -2.62 -17.36 -8.22
CA VAL A 178 -3.05 -16.22 -9.05
C VAL A 178 -3.72 -16.71 -10.33
N CYS A 179 -4.82 -16.06 -10.71
CA CYS A 179 -5.57 -16.31 -11.92
C CYS A 179 -4.97 -15.56 -13.11
N GLY A 180 -3.84 -16.05 -13.60
CA GLY A 180 -3.13 -15.50 -14.76
C GLY A 180 -3.43 -16.22 -16.09
N ILE A 181 -2.80 -15.74 -17.16
CA ILE A 181 -2.97 -16.26 -18.52
C ILE A 181 -2.46 -17.70 -18.63
N ILE A 182 -1.34 -18.04 -17.97
CA ILE A 182 -0.77 -19.39 -18.02
C ILE A 182 -1.73 -20.39 -17.37
N LEU A 183 -2.26 -20.06 -16.18
CA LEU A 183 -3.26 -20.89 -15.51
C LEU A 183 -4.53 -21.04 -16.37
N ALA A 184 -5.03 -19.97 -16.99
CA ALA A 184 -6.20 -20.04 -17.86
C ALA A 184 -6.00 -21.01 -19.03
N LYS A 185 -4.83 -20.98 -19.66
CA LYS A 185 -4.45 -21.89 -20.75
C LYS A 185 -4.41 -23.35 -20.27
N TRP A 186 -3.77 -23.60 -19.13
CA TRP A 186 -3.69 -24.94 -18.54
C TRP A 186 -5.08 -25.52 -18.22
N ILE A 187 -5.98 -24.71 -17.66
CA ILE A 187 -7.37 -25.14 -17.36
C ILE A 187 -8.13 -25.45 -18.64
N GLN A 188 -7.93 -24.67 -19.71
CA GLN A 188 -8.58 -24.89 -20.99
C GLN A 188 -8.19 -26.24 -21.61
N GLU A 189 -6.94 -26.65 -21.44
CA GLU A 189 -6.44 -27.93 -21.95
C GLU A 189 -6.87 -29.11 -21.07
N THR A 190 -7.02 -28.90 -19.74
CA THR A 190 -7.07 -29.99 -18.76
C THR A 190 -8.45 -30.19 -18.10
N ARG A 191 -9.28 -29.14 -18.01
CA ARG A 191 -10.52 -29.14 -17.20
C ARG A 191 -11.77 -28.88 -18.04
N ALA A 192 -12.95 -29.00 -17.40
CA ALA A 192 -14.23 -28.76 -18.05
C ALA A 192 -14.39 -27.29 -18.53
N THR A 193 -15.03 -27.11 -19.69
CA THR A 193 -15.09 -25.84 -20.44
C THR A 193 -15.65 -24.65 -19.66
N GLY A 194 -16.46 -24.87 -18.62
CA GLY A 194 -17.08 -23.82 -17.83
C GLY A 194 -16.15 -23.11 -16.84
N VAL A 195 -15.03 -23.73 -16.45
CA VAL A 195 -14.16 -23.23 -15.37
C VAL A 195 -13.11 -22.22 -15.87
N VAL A 196 -12.85 -22.19 -17.18
CA VAL A 196 -11.88 -21.26 -17.80
C VAL A 196 -12.39 -19.81 -17.78
N VAL A 197 -13.70 -19.63 -17.96
CA VAL A 197 -14.34 -18.31 -18.07
C VAL A 197 -14.03 -17.39 -16.87
N PRO A 198 -14.26 -17.79 -15.60
CA PRO A 198 -13.95 -16.93 -14.46
C PRO A 198 -12.46 -16.60 -14.32
N VAL A 199 -11.56 -17.51 -14.70
CA VAL A 199 -10.10 -17.27 -14.65
C VAL A 199 -9.68 -16.27 -15.72
N ALA A 200 -10.20 -16.40 -16.93
CA ALA A 200 -9.93 -15.47 -18.03
C ALA A 200 -10.44 -14.06 -17.70
N VAL A 201 -11.62 -13.93 -17.07
CA VAL A 201 -12.15 -12.63 -16.63
C VAL A 201 -11.19 -11.97 -15.63
N ILE A 202 -10.68 -12.71 -14.65
CA ILE A 202 -9.75 -12.16 -13.66
C ILE A 202 -8.41 -11.78 -14.30
N ALA A 203 -7.89 -12.57 -15.24
CA ALA A 203 -6.69 -12.21 -15.99
C ALA A 203 -6.87 -10.90 -16.77
N VAL A 204 -8.02 -10.69 -17.41
CA VAL A 204 -8.33 -9.42 -18.10
C VAL A 204 -8.41 -8.26 -17.09
N LEU A 205 -9.02 -8.47 -15.92
CA LEU A 205 -9.05 -7.45 -14.88
C LEU A 205 -7.64 -7.09 -14.37
N TRP A 206 -6.73 -8.05 -14.24
CA TRP A 206 -5.32 -7.77 -13.92
C TRP A 206 -4.62 -6.96 -15.02
N ALA A 207 -4.93 -7.21 -16.29
CA ALA A 207 -4.40 -6.41 -17.40
C ALA A 207 -4.91 -4.97 -17.35
N VAL A 208 -6.22 -4.77 -17.12
CA VAL A 208 -6.82 -3.44 -16.95
C VAL A 208 -6.19 -2.72 -15.74
N GLN A 209 -5.98 -3.43 -14.64
CA GLN A 209 -5.32 -2.90 -13.44
C GLN A 209 -3.88 -2.45 -13.72
N ALA A 210 -3.11 -3.22 -14.50
CA ALA A 210 -1.75 -2.85 -14.88
C ALA A 210 -1.72 -1.57 -15.73
N VAL A 211 -2.63 -1.46 -16.71
CA VAL A 211 -2.77 -0.26 -17.54
C VAL A 211 -3.16 0.96 -16.71
N PHE A 212 -4.12 0.81 -15.79
CA PHE A 212 -4.54 1.89 -14.91
C PHE A 212 -3.40 2.33 -13.97
N THR A 213 -2.63 1.38 -13.43
CA THR A 213 -1.45 1.67 -12.60
C THR A 213 -0.40 2.45 -13.39
N CYS A 214 -0.15 2.11 -14.66
CA CYS A 214 0.74 2.89 -15.55
C CYS A 214 0.26 4.34 -15.75
N TYR A 215 -1.06 4.53 -15.92
CA TYR A 215 -1.65 5.87 -15.98
C TYR A 215 -1.41 6.65 -14.67
N MET A 216 -1.62 6.01 -13.51
CA MET A 216 -1.39 6.61 -12.20
C MET A 216 0.07 7.01 -11.98
N ILE A 217 1.02 6.16 -12.39
CA ILE A 217 2.47 6.47 -12.37
C ILE A 217 2.76 7.73 -13.18
N THR A 218 2.22 7.81 -14.40
CA THR A 218 2.43 8.96 -15.30
C THR A 218 1.89 10.25 -14.68
N LYS A 219 0.66 10.22 -14.14
CA LYS A 219 0.04 11.38 -13.48
C LYS A 219 0.82 11.81 -12.25
N MET A 220 1.26 10.85 -11.42
CA MET A 220 2.04 11.13 -10.22
C MET A 220 3.41 11.75 -10.56
N PHE A 221 4.05 11.27 -11.62
CA PHE A 221 5.30 11.84 -12.12
C PHE A 221 5.13 13.28 -12.63
N ILE A 222 4.01 13.59 -13.29
CA ILE A 222 3.67 14.96 -13.70
C ILE A 222 3.52 15.87 -12.48
N PHE A 223 2.79 15.43 -11.44
CA PHE A 223 2.66 16.21 -10.20
C PHE A 223 4.01 16.43 -9.51
N TYR A 224 4.82 15.38 -9.40
CA TYR A 224 6.17 15.48 -8.86
C TYR A 224 7.03 16.53 -9.59
N ARG A 225 7.02 16.52 -10.93
CA ARG A 225 7.76 17.49 -11.74
C ARG A 225 7.25 18.91 -11.56
N ARG A 226 5.94 19.11 -11.45
CA ARG A 226 5.32 20.42 -11.21
C ARG A 226 5.73 20.98 -9.85
N ASP A 227 5.69 20.16 -8.80
CA ASP A 227 6.07 20.59 -7.44
C ASP A 227 7.57 20.91 -7.33
N LEU A 228 8.42 20.15 -8.02
CA LEU A 228 9.83 20.46 -8.16
C LEU A 228 10.07 21.79 -8.87
N ALA A 229 9.36 22.05 -9.98
CA ALA A 229 9.49 23.28 -10.73
C ALA A 229 9.04 24.49 -9.89
N ALA A 230 7.90 24.39 -9.19
CA ALA A 230 7.40 25.41 -8.29
C ALA A 230 8.41 25.73 -7.17
N ARG A 231 9.00 24.71 -6.54
CA ARG A 231 10.03 24.89 -5.50
C ARG A 231 11.34 25.47 -6.03
N ARG A 232 11.71 25.18 -7.28
CA ARG A 232 12.88 25.80 -7.93
C ARG A 232 12.61 27.26 -8.27
N ALA A 233 11.40 27.60 -8.71
CA ALA A 233 10.98 28.99 -8.93
C ALA A 233 10.98 29.78 -7.60
N ALA A 234 10.37 29.23 -6.56
CA ALA A 234 10.36 29.82 -5.21
C ALA A 234 11.77 30.15 -4.69
N ARG A 235 12.70 29.20 -4.81
CA ARG A 235 14.11 29.40 -4.43
C ARG A 235 14.80 30.51 -5.21
N ARG A 236 14.48 30.68 -6.50
CA ARG A 236 15.03 31.76 -7.34
C ARG A 236 14.52 33.14 -6.92
N HIS A 237 13.31 33.22 -6.37
CA HIS A 237 12.71 34.47 -5.89
C HIS A 237 12.97 34.75 -4.41
N GLY A 238 13.80 33.94 -3.72
CA GLY A 238 14.09 34.11 -2.30
C GLY A 238 12.89 33.89 -1.36
N ILE A 239 11.78 33.36 -1.87
CA ILE A 239 10.59 33.09 -1.07
C ILE A 239 10.76 31.70 -0.44
N ASN A 240 10.83 31.66 0.89
CA ASN A 240 10.71 30.41 1.65
C ASN A 240 9.28 29.90 1.53
N VAL A 241 9.02 29.12 0.48
CA VAL A 241 7.73 28.43 0.31
C VAL A 241 7.72 27.24 1.26
N VAL A 242 7.17 27.47 2.45
CA VAL A 242 6.63 26.41 3.31
C VAL A 242 5.38 25.90 2.60
N GLY A 243 5.46 24.66 2.10
CA GLY A 243 4.39 24.00 1.36
C GLY A 243 3.33 23.42 2.26
#